data_AF-A0A2N2AB34-F1
#
_entry.id   AF-A0A2N2AB34-F1
#
_cell.length_a   1.000
_cell.length_b   1.000
_cell.length_c   1.000
_cell.angle_alpha   90.00
_cell.angle_beta   90.00
_cell.angle_gamma   90.00
#
_symmetry.space_group_name_H-M   'P 1'
#
loop_
_entity.id
_entity.type
_entity.pdbx_description
1 polymer ?
#
loop_
_entity_poly.entity_id
_entity_poly.type
_entity_poly.pdbx_seq_one_letter_code
_entity_poly.pdbx_strand_id
1 'polypeptide(L)'
;MQRYYFCDDPACEVVYFGEDGSTLLRDDLRGTVGIKAPSPDAPLCYCFGISRQDAAAEPSLREFVVEKTRLGLCSCETRNPSGRCCLKDFPRGDRR
;
A
#
# COMPACT_ATOMS: atom_id res chain seq x y z
N MET A 1 17.53 11.72 -14.96
CA MET A 1 16.31 10.96 -14.63
C MET A 1 16.23 10.94 -13.12
N GLN A 2 15.23 11.64 -12.57
CA GLN A 2 15.12 11.82 -11.11
C GLN A 2 14.57 10.54 -10.49
N ARG A 3 15.25 10.00 -9.48
CA ARG A 3 14.76 8.86 -8.69
C ARG A 3 14.07 9.38 -7.46
N TYR A 4 12.88 8.84 -7.19
CA TYR A 4 12.14 9.06 -5.96
C TYR A 4 12.14 7.78 -5.14
N TYR A 5 12.20 7.95 -3.83
CA TYR A 5 12.15 6.88 -2.84
C TYR A 5 10.89 7.02 -2.01
N PHE A 6 10.26 5.90 -1.66
CA PHE A 6 9.09 5.87 -0.80
C PHE A 6 9.51 5.80 0.67
N CYS A 7 8.94 6.66 1.51
CA CYS A 7 9.12 6.59 2.96
C CYS A 7 8.06 5.65 3.56
N ASP A 8 8.49 4.50 4.10
CA ASP A 8 7.62 3.50 4.70
C ASP A 8 7.39 3.67 6.21
N ASP A 9 7.90 4.75 6.82
CA ASP A 9 7.61 5.08 8.21
C ASP A 9 6.20 5.68 8.36
N PRO A 10 5.27 5.05 9.10
CA PRO A 10 3.92 5.57 9.27
C PRO A 10 3.83 6.92 10.00
N ALA A 11 4.83 7.27 10.83
CA ALA A 11 4.87 8.52 11.58
C ALA A 11 5.46 9.70 10.76
N CYS A 12 6.07 9.41 9.61
CA CYS A 12 6.65 10.43 8.75
C CYS A 12 5.61 11.02 7.77
N GLU A 13 5.51 12.36 7.72
CA GLU A 13 4.58 13.07 6.82
C GLU A 13 4.96 12.97 5.34
N VAL A 14 6.25 12.76 5.03
CA VAL A 14 6.75 12.61 3.68
C VAL A 14 6.32 11.26 3.11
N VAL A 15 5.80 11.26 1.88
CA VAL A 15 5.50 10.06 1.10
C VAL A 15 6.67 9.70 0.19
N TYR A 16 7.13 10.65 -0.62
CA TYR A 16 8.26 10.46 -1.51
C TYR A 16 9.33 11.52 -1.29
N PHE A 17 10.59 11.14 -1.48
CA PHE A 17 11.72 12.07 -1.47
C PHE A 17 12.68 11.75 -2.62
N GLY A 18 13.27 12.80 -3.21
CA GLY A 18 14.21 12.71 -4.33
C GLY A 18 15.66 12.97 -3.89
N GLU A 19 16.62 12.52 -4.71
CA GLU A 19 18.05 12.79 -4.52
C GLU A 19 18.41 14.28 -4.64
N ASP A 20 17.55 15.05 -5.28
CA ASP A 20 17.64 16.51 -5.43
C ASP A 20 17.09 17.28 -4.22
N GLY A 21 16.67 16.58 -3.16
CA GLY A 21 16.07 17.18 -1.97
C GLY A 21 14.59 17.50 -2.10
N SER A 22 13.94 17.15 -3.22
CA SER A 22 12.49 17.25 -3.36
C SER A 22 11.77 16.34 -2.36
N THR A 23 10.62 16.79 -1.85
CA THR A 23 9.74 16.01 -1.00
C THR A 23 8.31 16.15 -1.47
N LEU A 24 7.54 15.06 -1.37
CA LEU A 24 6.11 15.02 -1.62
C LEU A 24 5.42 14.54 -0.35
N LEU A 25 4.55 15.38 0.19
CA LEU A 25 3.75 15.10 1.37
C LEU A 25 2.47 14.36 0.98
N ARG A 26 1.71 13.95 1.99
CA ARG A 26 0.42 13.28 1.80
C ARG A 26 -0.57 14.14 1.01
N ASP A 27 -0.61 15.43 1.32
CA ASP A 27 -1.56 16.39 0.75
C ASP A 27 -1.21 16.79 -0.69
N ASP A 28 0.02 16.51 -1.14
CA ASP A 28 0.46 16.74 -2.52
C ASP A 28 -0.04 15.64 -3.48
N LEU A 29 -0.56 14.52 -2.95
CA LEU A 29 -0.98 13.36 -3.73
C LEU A 29 -2.50 13.29 -3.86
N ARG A 30 -2.98 12.91 -5.04
CA ARG A 30 -4.42 12.75 -5.33
C ARG A 30 -5.09 11.56 -4.61
N GLY A 31 -4.32 10.69 -3.96
CA GLY A 31 -4.80 9.45 -3.36
C GLY A 31 -4.34 9.28 -1.92
N THR A 32 -5.11 8.53 -1.14
CA THR A 32 -4.74 8.22 0.25
C THR A 32 -3.61 7.19 0.28
N VAL A 33 -2.51 7.53 0.95
CA VAL A 33 -1.41 6.59 1.19
C VAL A 33 -1.68 5.83 2.49
N GLY A 34 -2.08 4.57 2.34
CA GLY A 34 -2.56 3.72 3.42
C GLY A 34 -1.64 3.61 4.64
N ILE A 35 -0.32 3.50 4.47
CA ILE A 35 0.62 3.43 5.61
C ILE A 35 0.67 4.73 6.41
N LYS A 36 0.39 5.86 5.75
CA LYS A 36 0.40 7.20 6.34
C LYS A 36 -0.95 7.57 6.96
N ALA A 37 -2.03 6.86 6.63
CA ALA A 37 -3.37 7.14 7.11
C ALA A 37 -3.75 6.25 8.31
N PRO A 38 -3.90 6.82 9.52
CA PRO A 38 -4.35 6.07 10.71
C PRO A 38 -5.89 5.91 10.70
N SER A 39 -6.44 5.33 9.63
CA SER A 39 -7.88 5.08 9.47
C SER A 39 -8.13 3.59 9.18
N PRO A 40 -9.22 2.98 9.69
CA PRO A 40 -9.67 1.65 9.27
C PRO A 40 -9.95 1.57 7.76
N ASP A 41 -10.45 2.66 7.17
CA ASP A 41 -10.74 2.78 5.73
C ASP A 41 -9.48 3.00 4.88
N ALA A 42 -8.31 3.11 5.50
CA ALA A 42 -7.05 3.31 4.79
C ALA A 42 -6.82 2.16 3.78
N PRO A 43 -6.43 2.46 2.52
CA PRO A 43 -6.18 1.44 1.52
C PRO A 43 -5.07 0.48 1.97
N LEU A 44 -5.37 -0.82 1.99
CA LEU A 44 -4.38 -1.88 2.17
C LEU A 44 -3.94 -2.43 0.81
N CYS A 45 -4.89 -2.72 -0.08
CA CYS A 45 -4.59 -3.21 -1.43
C CYS A 45 -5.22 -2.36 -2.55
N TYR A 46 -4.38 -1.52 -3.17
CA TYR A 46 -4.75 -0.59 -4.25
C TYR A 46 -5.20 -1.26 -5.55
N CYS A 47 -4.82 -2.52 -5.79
CA CYS A 47 -5.29 -3.25 -6.97
C CYS A 47 -6.78 -3.56 -6.93
N PHE A 48 -7.30 -3.88 -5.74
CA PHE A 48 -8.64 -4.42 -5.57
C PHE A 48 -9.52 -3.60 -4.63
N GLY A 49 -9.05 -2.41 -4.21
CA GLY A 49 -9.82 -1.50 -3.38
C GLY A 49 -10.09 -2.02 -1.96
N ILE A 50 -9.20 -2.87 -1.42
CA ILE A 50 -9.35 -3.46 -0.09
C ILE A 50 -8.77 -2.51 0.95
N SER A 51 -9.55 -2.15 1.97
CA SER A 51 -9.10 -1.37 3.13
C SER A 51 -8.50 -2.24 4.24
N ARG A 52 -7.92 -1.63 5.26
CA ARG A 52 -7.47 -2.35 6.47
C ARG A 52 -8.64 -3.01 7.20
N GLN A 53 -9.77 -2.32 7.28
CA GLN A 53 -10.98 -2.83 7.89
C GLN A 53 -11.51 -4.06 7.14
N ASP A 54 -11.59 -4.02 5.82
CA ASP A 54 -12.03 -5.16 5.00
C ASP A 54 -11.15 -6.38 5.27
N ALA A 55 -9.82 -6.20 5.23
CA ALA A 55 -8.87 -7.30 5.46
C ALA A 55 -8.91 -7.85 6.89
N ALA A 56 -9.31 -7.04 7.87
CA ALA A 56 -9.52 -7.49 9.25
C ALA A 56 -10.86 -8.22 9.43
N ALA A 57 -11.90 -7.78 8.73
CA ALA A 57 -13.23 -8.36 8.81
C ALA A 57 -13.36 -9.67 8.02
N GLU A 58 -12.66 -9.79 6.88
CA GLU A 58 -12.72 -10.93 5.97
C GLU A 58 -11.31 -11.46 5.65
N PRO A 59 -10.78 -12.39 6.47
CA PRO A 59 -9.46 -12.96 6.25
C PRO A 59 -9.28 -13.62 4.88
N SER A 60 -10.36 -14.15 4.27
CA SER A 60 -10.31 -14.78 2.94
C SER A 60 -9.95 -13.82 1.81
N LEU A 61 -10.03 -12.50 2.04
CA LEU A 61 -9.55 -11.50 1.09
C LEU A 61 -8.06 -11.65 0.81
N ARG A 62 -7.27 -12.18 1.75
CA ARG A 62 -5.86 -12.46 1.50
C ARG A 62 -5.69 -13.49 0.39
N GLU A 63 -6.42 -14.60 0.47
CA GLU A 63 -6.40 -15.68 -0.53
C GLU A 63 -6.91 -15.17 -1.89
N PHE A 64 -7.96 -14.35 -1.90
CA PHE A 64 -8.44 -13.66 -3.10
C PHE A 64 -7.31 -12.83 -3.75
N VAL A 65 -6.60 -12.00 -2.98
CA VAL A 65 -5.49 -11.20 -3.53
C VAL A 65 -4.37 -12.10 -4.05
N VAL A 66 -4.01 -13.18 -3.34
CA VAL A 66 -3.01 -14.15 -3.80
C VAL A 66 -3.39 -14.74 -5.16
N GLU A 67 -4.65 -15.18 -5.32
CA GLU A 67 -5.14 -15.75 -6.57
C GLU A 67 -5.10 -14.72 -7.71
N LYS A 68 -5.67 -13.53 -7.51
CA LYS A 68 -5.73 -12.50 -8.55
C LYS A 68 -4.34 -11.99 -8.95
N THR A 69 -3.40 -11.89 -8.00
CA THR A 69 -2.00 -11.57 -8.31
C THR A 69 -1.33 -12.67 -9.12
N ARG A 70 -1.55 -13.96 -8.80
CA ARG A 70 -1.02 -15.09 -9.60
C ARG A 70 -1.55 -15.11 -11.03
N LEU A 71 -2.80 -14.69 -11.22
CA LEU A 71 -3.42 -14.53 -12.54
C LEU A 71 -2.94 -13.28 -13.30
N GLY A 72 -2.02 -12.49 -12.74
CA GLY A 72 -1.51 -11.27 -13.38
C GLY A 72 -2.49 -10.09 -13.39
N LEU A 73 -3.54 -10.13 -12.56
CA LEU A 73 -4.60 -9.11 -12.53
C LEU A 73 -4.29 -7.90 -11.63
N CYS A 74 -3.07 -7.82 -11.09
CA CYS A 74 -2.63 -6.71 -10.26
C CYS A 74 -1.30 -6.15 -10.76
N SER A 75 -1.25 -4.83 -10.94
CA SER A 75 -0.04 -4.08 -11.30
C SER A 75 0.46 -3.32 -10.07
N CYS A 76 0.93 -4.04 -9.04
CA CYS A 76 1.31 -3.42 -7.78
C CYS A 76 2.46 -2.41 -7.89
N GLU A 77 3.36 -2.58 -8.86
CA GLU A 77 4.46 -1.65 -9.15
C GLU A 77 3.98 -0.24 -9.53
N THR A 78 2.78 -0.13 -10.11
CA THR A 78 2.21 1.15 -10.55
C THR A 78 1.03 1.60 -9.69
N ARG A 79 0.28 0.67 -9.10
CA ARG A 79 -0.91 0.97 -8.29
C ARG A 79 -0.61 1.23 -6.82
N ASN A 80 0.37 0.55 -6.24
CA ASN A 80 0.73 0.75 -4.83
C ASN A 80 1.78 1.87 -4.75
N PRO A 81 1.58 2.94 -3.96
CA PRO A 81 2.57 4.00 -3.80
C PRO A 81 3.98 3.50 -3.40
N SER A 82 4.06 2.39 -2.67
CA SER A 82 5.35 1.80 -2.30
C SER A 82 6.07 1.07 -3.45
N GLY A 83 5.40 0.85 -4.58
CA GLY A 83 5.87 -0.01 -5.67
C GLY A 83 5.89 -1.51 -5.33
N ARG A 84 5.33 -1.91 -4.19
CA ARG A 84 5.38 -3.31 -3.69
C ARG A 84 3.99 -3.93 -3.62
N CYS A 85 3.94 -5.26 -3.66
CA CYS A 85 2.69 -6.00 -3.51
C CYS A 85 2.11 -5.85 -2.09
N CYS A 86 0.81 -5.54 -2.01
CA CYS A 86 0.05 -5.34 -0.77
C CYS A 86 0.05 -6.58 0.14
N LEU A 87 0.29 -7.78 -0.41
CA LEU A 87 0.32 -9.05 0.34
C LEU A 87 1.33 -9.08 1.50
N LYS A 88 2.36 -8.22 1.46
CA LYS A 88 3.33 -8.08 2.56
C LYS A 88 2.68 -7.53 3.84
N ASP A 89 1.63 -6.71 3.67
CA ASP A 89 1.03 -5.90 4.73
C ASP A 89 -0.28 -6.51 5.26
N PHE A 90 -0.78 -7.58 4.63
CA PHE A 90 -1.89 -8.36 5.18
C PHE A 90 -1.50 -8.97 6.53
N PRO A 91 -2.42 -9.02 7.51
CA PRO A 91 -2.22 -9.77 8.73
C PRO A 91 -1.78 -11.19 8.41
N ARG A 92 -0.68 -11.64 9.00
CA ARG A 92 -0.29 -13.04 8.87
C ARG A 92 -1.27 -13.84 9.71
N GLY A 93 -2.03 -14.73 9.07
CA GLY A 93 -2.67 -15.84 9.79
C GLY A 93 -1.58 -16.56 10.59
N ASP A 94 -1.87 -16.83 11.86
CA ASP A 94 -0.97 -17.49 12.80
C ASP A 94 -0.37 -18.74 12.12
N ARG A 95 0.94 -18.72 11.86
CA ARG A 95 1.64 -19.91 11.35
C ARG A 95 1.80 -20.87 12.53
N ARG A 96 0.78 -21.67 12.78
CA ARG A 96 0.94 -22.93 13.53
C ARG A 96 1.51 -24.00 12.62
#